data_AF-A0A924LMP4-F1
#
_entry.id   AF-A0A924LMP4-F1
#
_cell.length_a   1.000
_cell.length_b   1.000
_cell.length_c   1.000
_cell.angle_alpha   90.00
_cell.angle_beta   90.00
_cell.angle_gamma   90.00
#
_symmetry.space_group_name_H-M   'P 1'
#
loop_
_entity.id
_entity.type
_entity.pdbx_description
1 polymer ?
#
loop_
_entity_poly.entity_id
_entity_poly.type
_entity_poly.pdbx_seq_one_letter_code
_entity_poly.pdbx_strand_id
1 'polypeptide(L)'
;MSAWSSEPTVAAREGALAGLLDAVVASQLDVWLRCPTPVSDASYDDGLRVLALALLREWDAALAWSAEAGPPTDDDARWLRSGAVAWAAAGDESAQSEAALAPLSAGDLPDTGRPLGRFAGYLMVEAALAHARLDLALEIAERLGERVWDDLVLEGVLHAFSPIVGVCRARLLTFRGEVADADRMLGTLAGSALPTVARRAGSDRRPGARQRCRPGRGTAARPARRRPGARAVRLPGRRRPPAPGLRADRRRRRAGRRAQPGTAGCGGV
;
A
#
# COMPACT_ATOMS: atom_id res chain seq x y z
N MET A 1 6.31 30.84 -28.98
CA MET A 1 6.45 31.12 -27.53
C MET A 1 6.05 29.86 -26.78
N SER A 2 6.99 28.93 -26.59
CA SER A 2 6.74 27.72 -25.81
C SER A 2 6.72 28.11 -24.35
N ALA A 3 5.55 28.02 -23.71
CA ALA A 3 5.45 28.16 -22.27
C ALA A 3 6.29 27.03 -21.65
N TRP A 4 7.32 27.41 -20.89
CA TRP A 4 8.05 26.48 -20.04
C TRP A 4 7.06 26.03 -18.96
N SER A 5 6.37 24.91 -19.19
CA SER A 5 5.68 24.18 -18.13
C SER A 5 6.74 23.84 -17.11
N SER A 6 6.77 24.58 -16.01
CA SER A 6 7.72 24.35 -14.92
C SER A 6 7.34 23.00 -14.33
N GLU A 7 8.13 21.96 -14.63
CA GLU A 7 7.94 20.67 -13.98
C GLU A 7 7.91 20.91 -12.47
N PRO A 8 6.92 20.34 -11.77
CA PRO A 8 6.86 20.43 -10.32
C PRO A 8 8.18 19.91 -9.75
N THR A 9 8.88 20.76 -9.01
CA THR A 9 10.19 20.41 -8.48
C THR A 9 10.05 19.21 -7.53
N VAL A 10 11.03 18.30 -7.51
CA VAL A 10 11.11 17.18 -6.55
C VAL A 10 10.85 17.65 -5.12
N ALA A 11 11.38 18.82 -4.74
CA ALA A 11 11.14 19.43 -3.43
C ALA A 11 9.65 19.69 -3.11
N ALA A 12 8.85 20.08 -4.10
CA ALA A 12 7.41 20.31 -3.91
C ALA A 12 6.65 19.00 -3.64
N ARG A 13 7.02 17.91 -4.33
CA ARG A 13 6.47 16.57 -4.09
C ARG A 13 6.90 16.04 -2.72
N GLU A 14 8.17 16.20 -2.36
CA GLU A 14 8.67 15.84 -1.01
C GLU A 14 7.93 16.62 0.08
N GLY A 15 7.71 17.92 -0.09
CA GLY A 15 6.96 18.75 0.84
C GLY A 15 5.49 18.33 0.98
N ALA A 16 4.84 17.92 -0.12
CA ALA A 16 3.46 17.42 -0.07
C ALA A 16 3.34 16.04 0.60
N LEU A 17 4.28 15.13 0.30
CA LEU A 17 4.38 13.86 1.00
C LEU A 17 4.64 14.07 2.49
N ALA A 18 5.57 14.95 2.86
CA ALA A 18 5.84 15.32 4.25
C ALA A 18 4.59 15.87 4.93
N GLY A 19 3.85 16.77 4.28
CA GLY A 19 2.60 17.31 4.80
C GLY A 19 1.52 16.25 5.05
N LEU A 20 1.42 15.24 4.17
CA LEU A 20 0.53 14.09 4.37
C LEU A 20 0.97 13.25 5.59
N LEU A 21 2.24 12.91 5.68
CA LEU A 21 2.78 12.08 6.75
C LEU A 21 2.77 12.79 8.12
N ASP A 22 3.00 14.11 8.15
CA ASP A 22 2.81 14.95 9.32
C ASP A 22 1.35 14.90 9.80
N ALA A 23 0.39 14.92 8.87
CA ALA A 23 -1.02 14.77 9.21
C ALA A 23 -1.34 13.38 9.79
N VAL A 24 -0.66 12.31 9.32
CA VAL A 24 -0.78 10.96 9.92
C VAL A 24 -0.26 10.97 11.35
N VAL A 25 0.96 11.47 11.57
CA VAL A 25 1.59 11.54 12.90
C VAL A 25 0.77 12.38 13.87
N ALA A 26 0.20 13.49 13.39
CA ALA A 26 -0.66 14.37 14.17
C ALA A 26 -2.11 13.88 14.32
N SER A 27 -2.49 12.75 13.70
CA SER A 27 -3.88 12.27 13.65
C SER A 27 -4.88 13.31 13.08
N GLN A 28 -4.47 14.02 12.02
CA GLN A 28 -5.20 15.10 11.34
C GLN A 28 -5.44 14.80 9.84
N LEU A 29 -5.42 13.53 9.46
CA LEU A 29 -5.51 13.12 8.07
C LEU A 29 -6.83 13.52 7.39
N ASP A 30 -7.94 13.54 8.14
CA ASP A 30 -9.24 14.02 7.66
C ASP A 30 -9.24 15.53 7.37
N VAL A 31 -8.49 16.32 8.16
CA VAL A 31 -8.27 17.75 7.93
C VAL A 31 -7.46 17.96 6.66
N TRP A 32 -6.39 17.18 6.49
CA TRP A 32 -5.55 17.22 5.30
C TRP A 32 -6.35 16.92 4.02
N LEU A 33 -7.19 15.88 4.02
CA LEU A 33 -8.02 15.54 2.85
C LEU A 33 -9.04 16.62 2.46
N ARG A 34 -9.55 17.39 3.42
CA ARG A 34 -10.48 18.50 3.15
C ARG A 34 -9.78 19.73 2.59
N CYS A 35 -8.51 19.92 2.93
CA CYS A 35 -7.73 21.07 2.54
C CYS A 35 -6.28 20.67 2.18
N PRO A 36 -6.10 19.82 1.15
CA PRO A 36 -4.76 19.41 0.75
C PRO A 36 -4.02 20.65 0.23
N THR A 37 -2.73 20.72 0.49
CA THR A 37 -1.85 21.69 -0.18
C THR A 37 -1.57 21.11 -1.56
N PRO A 38 -2.18 21.62 -2.65
CA PRO A 38 -1.98 21.04 -3.96
C PRO A 38 -0.52 21.25 -4.39
N VAL A 39 0.08 20.22 -4.95
CA VAL A 39 1.29 20.38 -5.75
C VAL A 39 0.85 20.90 -7.12
N SER A 40 1.73 21.56 -7.87
CA SER A 40 1.48 21.86 -9.30
C SER A 40 1.45 20.60 -10.18
N ASP A 41 1.02 19.46 -9.62
CA ASP A 41 1.14 18.11 -10.14
C ASP A 41 -0.10 17.28 -9.78
N ALA A 42 -1.10 17.32 -10.66
CA ALA A 42 -2.35 16.61 -10.42
C ALA A 42 -2.16 15.10 -10.30
N SER A 43 -1.22 14.51 -11.05
CA SER A 43 -0.98 13.06 -11.06
C SER A 43 -0.43 12.58 -9.72
N TYR A 44 0.52 13.32 -9.16
CA TYR A 44 1.09 13.04 -7.85
C TYR A 44 0.08 13.31 -6.71
N ASP A 45 -0.67 14.42 -6.79
CA ASP A 45 -1.72 14.77 -5.83
C ASP A 45 -2.80 13.68 -5.75
N ASP A 46 -3.20 13.11 -6.88
CA ASP A 46 -4.12 11.97 -6.93
C ASP A 46 -3.55 10.75 -6.18
N GLY A 47 -2.26 10.45 -6.34
CA GLY A 47 -1.58 9.37 -5.62
C GLY A 47 -1.60 9.60 -4.10
N LEU A 48 -1.28 10.81 -3.65
CA LEU A 48 -1.34 11.19 -2.23
C LEU A 48 -2.77 11.07 -1.69
N ARG A 49 -3.78 11.42 -2.48
CA ARG A 49 -5.18 11.32 -2.08
C ARG A 49 -5.64 9.87 -1.92
N VAL A 50 -5.26 8.98 -2.84
CA VAL A 50 -5.52 7.53 -2.71
C VAL A 50 -4.86 7.01 -1.43
N LEU A 51 -3.61 7.37 -1.17
CA LEU A 51 -2.90 6.97 0.05
C LEU A 51 -3.59 7.49 1.32
N ALA A 52 -4.00 8.75 1.35
CA ALA A 52 -4.71 9.34 2.47
C ALA A 52 -6.03 8.61 2.78
N LEU A 53 -6.82 8.29 1.74
CA LEU A 53 -8.05 7.51 1.89
C LEU A 53 -7.77 6.10 2.40
N ALA A 54 -6.73 5.43 1.88
CA ALA A 54 -6.32 4.10 2.33
C ALA A 54 -5.91 4.10 3.81
N LEU A 55 -5.15 5.10 4.26
CA LEU A 55 -4.73 5.29 5.65
C LEU A 55 -5.89 5.61 6.60
N LEU A 56 -6.95 6.28 6.11
CA LEU A 56 -8.21 6.45 6.85
C LEU A 56 -9.10 5.19 6.86
N ARG A 57 -8.69 4.13 6.16
CA ARG A 57 -9.48 2.90 5.93
C ARG A 57 -10.74 3.13 5.10
N GLU A 58 -10.74 4.18 4.27
CA GLU A 58 -11.77 4.44 3.26
C GLU A 58 -11.40 3.73 1.94
N TRP A 59 -11.23 2.41 2.00
CA TRP A 59 -10.66 1.61 0.90
C TRP A 59 -11.44 1.71 -0.40
N ASP A 60 -12.77 1.58 -0.35
CA ASP A 60 -13.64 1.72 -1.53
C ASP A 60 -13.52 3.10 -2.17
N ALA A 61 -13.40 4.16 -1.35
CA ALA A 61 -13.24 5.53 -1.83
C ALA A 61 -11.86 5.72 -2.48
N ALA A 62 -10.80 5.11 -1.92
CA ALA A 62 -9.46 5.13 -2.49
C ALA A 62 -9.43 4.47 -3.88
N LEU A 63 -10.05 3.29 -4.01
CA LEU A 63 -10.13 2.55 -5.27
C LEU A 63 -10.99 3.29 -6.31
N ALA A 64 -12.14 3.82 -5.91
CA ALA A 64 -12.99 4.63 -6.77
C ALA A 64 -12.26 5.88 -7.28
N TRP A 65 -11.57 6.60 -6.39
CA TRP A 65 -10.76 7.76 -6.77
C TRP A 65 -9.68 7.38 -7.78
N SER A 66 -8.94 6.30 -7.53
CA SER A 66 -7.89 5.85 -8.46
C SER A 66 -8.43 5.44 -9.83
N ALA A 67 -9.64 4.90 -9.91
CA ALA A 67 -10.26 4.49 -11.16
C ALA A 67 -10.77 5.69 -11.98
N GLU A 68 -11.17 6.77 -11.31
CA GLU A 68 -11.58 8.03 -11.95
C GLU A 68 -10.38 8.89 -12.38
N ALA A 69 -9.27 8.80 -11.63
CA ALA A 69 -8.04 9.47 -11.97
C ALA A 69 -7.44 8.93 -13.28
N GLY A 70 -6.95 9.83 -14.14
CA GLY A 70 -6.22 9.44 -15.35
C GLY A 70 -4.92 8.69 -15.03
N PRO A 71 -4.30 7.99 -16.00
CA PRO A 71 -3.05 7.27 -15.74
C PRO A 71 -1.96 8.22 -15.22
N PRO A 72 -1.10 7.77 -14.29
CA PRO A 72 0.01 8.58 -13.79
C PRO A 72 0.92 9.04 -14.94
N THR A 73 1.40 10.29 -14.86
CA THR A 73 2.20 10.93 -15.92
C THR A 73 3.69 10.64 -15.83
N ASP A 74 4.17 10.15 -14.69
CA ASP A 74 5.58 9.89 -14.40
C ASP A 74 5.74 8.79 -13.34
N ASP A 75 7.00 8.37 -13.14
CA ASP A 75 7.34 7.22 -12.30
C ASP A 75 7.03 7.42 -10.82
N ASP A 76 7.30 8.59 -10.24
CA ASP A 76 7.08 8.79 -8.81
C ASP A 76 5.58 8.77 -8.50
N ALA A 77 4.76 9.41 -9.33
CA ALA A 77 3.31 9.34 -9.22
C ALA A 77 2.76 7.92 -9.47
N ARG A 78 3.35 7.20 -10.44
CA ARG A 78 2.98 5.81 -10.77
C ARG A 78 3.23 4.86 -9.60
N TRP A 79 4.40 4.93 -8.98
CA TRP A 79 4.76 4.03 -7.88
C TRP A 79 4.01 4.36 -6.60
N LEU A 80 3.87 5.64 -6.26
CA LEU A 80 3.05 6.06 -5.12
C LEU A 80 1.62 5.54 -5.25
N ARG A 81 0.99 5.75 -6.43
CA ARG A 81 -0.38 5.30 -6.65
C ARG A 81 -0.50 3.77 -6.65
N SER A 82 0.42 3.06 -7.30
CA SER A 82 0.41 1.59 -7.34
C SER A 82 0.48 1.00 -5.93
N GLY A 83 1.40 1.48 -5.09
CA GLY A 83 1.51 1.01 -3.70
C GLY A 83 0.26 1.34 -2.88
N ALA A 84 -0.30 2.54 -3.03
CA ALA A 84 -1.50 2.96 -2.30
C ALA A 84 -2.75 2.16 -2.71
N VAL A 85 -2.93 1.90 -4.01
CA VAL A 85 -4.02 1.06 -4.55
C VAL A 85 -3.87 -0.37 -4.06
N ALA A 86 -2.67 -0.95 -4.15
CA ALA A 86 -2.41 -2.29 -3.66
C ALA A 86 -2.73 -2.41 -2.17
N TRP A 87 -2.32 -1.45 -1.34
CA TRP A 87 -2.70 -1.45 0.07
C TRP A 87 -4.22 -1.34 0.26
N ALA A 88 -4.89 -0.39 -0.39
CA ALA A 88 -6.34 -0.23 -0.27
C ALA A 88 -7.10 -1.51 -0.67
N ALA A 89 -6.60 -2.27 -1.64
CA ALA A 89 -7.22 -3.51 -2.11
C ALA A 89 -6.97 -4.72 -1.19
N ALA A 90 -6.08 -4.64 -0.19
CA ALA A 90 -5.67 -5.78 0.64
C ALA A 90 -6.81 -6.41 1.45
N GLY A 91 -7.87 -5.65 1.74
CA GLY A 91 -9.07 -6.12 2.43
C GLY A 91 -10.18 -6.63 1.51
N ASP A 92 -10.01 -6.54 0.18
CA ASP A 92 -11.00 -7.00 -0.78
C ASP A 92 -10.81 -8.51 -1.04
N GLU A 93 -11.89 -9.29 -0.91
CA GLU A 93 -11.90 -10.72 -1.22
C GLU A 93 -12.11 -11.00 -2.73
N SER A 94 -12.36 -9.96 -3.53
CA SER A 94 -12.58 -10.07 -4.97
C SER A 94 -11.27 -10.24 -5.75
N ALA A 95 -11.39 -10.64 -7.03
CA ALA A 95 -10.25 -10.72 -7.95
C ALA A 95 -9.54 -9.36 -8.19
N GLN A 96 -10.16 -8.24 -7.79
CA GLN A 96 -9.53 -6.92 -7.87
C GLN A 96 -8.34 -6.81 -6.90
N SER A 97 -8.40 -7.52 -5.78
CA SER A 97 -7.32 -7.62 -4.79
C SER A 97 -6.04 -8.18 -5.41
N GLU A 98 -6.13 -9.33 -6.07
CA GLU A 98 -4.98 -9.94 -6.77
C GLU A 98 -4.50 -9.07 -7.95
N ALA A 99 -5.43 -8.46 -8.69
CA ALA A 99 -5.08 -7.58 -9.80
C ALA A 99 -4.28 -6.36 -9.35
N ALA A 100 -4.53 -5.85 -8.14
CA ALA A 100 -3.81 -4.71 -7.56
C ALA A 100 -2.34 -5.03 -7.22
N LEU A 101 -1.98 -6.30 -7.09
CA LEU A 101 -0.60 -6.74 -6.87
C LEU A 101 0.21 -6.86 -8.18
N ALA A 102 -0.45 -6.93 -9.34
CA ALA A 102 0.24 -7.11 -10.62
C ALA A 102 1.35 -6.06 -10.90
N PRO A 103 1.18 -4.75 -10.58
CA PRO A 103 2.24 -3.77 -10.74
C PRO A 103 3.44 -3.99 -9.81
N LEU A 104 3.25 -4.64 -8.66
CA LEU A 104 4.30 -4.87 -7.67
C LEU A 104 5.22 -6.03 -8.07
N SER A 105 4.69 -7.00 -8.82
CA SER A 105 5.46 -8.11 -9.39
C SER A 105 6.14 -7.75 -10.73
N ALA A 106 5.96 -6.53 -11.23
CA ALA A 106 6.60 -6.08 -12.46
C ALA A 106 8.14 -5.98 -12.26
N GLY A 107 8.90 -6.09 -13.35
CA GLY A 107 10.37 -6.07 -13.34
C GLY A 107 10.99 -4.69 -13.00
N ASP A 108 10.25 -3.62 -13.22
CA ASP A 108 10.64 -2.24 -12.89
C ASP A 108 10.23 -1.89 -11.44
N LEU A 109 11.02 -1.07 -10.75
CA LEU A 109 10.84 -0.71 -9.34
C LEU A 109 11.21 0.77 -9.10
N PRO A 110 10.68 1.40 -8.04
CA PRO A 110 11.04 2.76 -7.71
C PRO A 110 12.53 2.91 -7.37
N ASP A 111 13.12 4.02 -7.83
CA ASP A 111 14.52 4.38 -7.55
C ASP A 111 14.72 4.75 -6.07
N THR A 112 15.28 3.81 -5.29
CA THR A 112 15.59 3.98 -3.87
C THR A 112 16.78 4.91 -3.60
N GLY A 113 17.44 5.46 -4.64
CA GLY A 113 18.39 6.55 -4.49
C GLY A 113 17.72 7.89 -4.14
N ARG A 114 16.41 8.03 -4.38
CA ARG A 114 15.63 9.25 -4.12
C ARG A 114 14.66 9.06 -2.96
N PRO A 115 14.38 10.09 -2.12
CA PRO A 115 13.45 9.97 -1.00
C PRO A 115 12.05 9.49 -1.40
N LEU A 116 11.49 10.00 -2.50
CA LEU A 116 10.17 9.60 -2.99
C LEU A 116 10.13 8.13 -3.42
N GLY A 117 11.18 7.66 -4.10
CA GLY A 117 11.28 6.26 -4.52
C GLY A 117 11.48 5.32 -3.33
N ARG A 118 12.24 5.72 -2.30
CA ARG A 118 12.34 4.96 -1.04
C ARG A 118 10.97 4.81 -0.37
N PHE A 119 10.22 5.89 -0.22
CA PHE A 119 8.88 5.83 0.37
C PHE A 119 7.93 4.95 -0.46
N ALA A 120 7.94 5.09 -1.79
CA ALA A 120 7.13 4.25 -2.66
C ALA A 120 7.51 2.77 -2.58
N GLY A 121 8.81 2.46 -2.51
CA GLY A 121 9.31 1.10 -2.32
C GLY A 121 8.86 0.50 -0.98
N TYR A 122 8.98 1.26 0.11
CA TYR A 122 8.42 0.90 1.42
C TYR A 122 6.92 0.59 1.33
N LEU A 123 6.16 1.47 0.65
CA LEU A 123 4.72 1.34 0.49
C LEU A 123 4.34 0.07 -0.28
N MET A 124 5.12 -0.31 -1.30
CA MET A 124 4.91 -1.56 -2.04
C MET A 124 5.13 -2.80 -1.17
N VAL A 125 6.16 -2.80 -0.32
CA VAL A 125 6.39 -3.91 0.63
C VAL A 125 5.26 -4.01 1.64
N GLU A 126 4.82 -2.89 2.22
CA GLU A 126 3.68 -2.87 3.14
C GLU A 126 2.39 -3.35 2.48
N ALA A 127 2.13 -2.95 1.24
CA ALA A 127 0.98 -3.42 0.50
C ALA A 127 1.03 -4.96 0.33
N ALA A 128 2.16 -5.53 -0.08
CA ALA A 128 2.31 -6.98 -0.18
C ALA A 128 2.10 -7.69 1.17
N LEU A 129 2.63 -7.12 2.27
CA LEU A 129 2.39 -7.62 3.63
C LEU A 129 0.90 -7.55 4.03
N ALA A 130 0.21 -6.46 3.66
CA ALA A 130 -1.23 -6.30 3.95
C ALA A 130 -2.07 -7.36 3.25
N HIS A 131 -1.66 -7.81 2.06
CA HIS A 131 -2.25 -8.94 1.33
C HIS A 131 -1.84 -10.32 1.88
N ALA A 132 -1.07 -10.37 2.96
CA ALA A 132 -0.45 -11.60 3.47
C ALA A 132 0.45 -12.33 2.45
N ARG A 133 0.97 -11.62 1.44
CA ARG A 133 1.88 -12.15 0.42
C ARG A 133 3.33 -11.95 0.85
N LEU A 134 3.75 -12.74 1.84
CA LEU A 134 5.11 -12.71 2.40
C LEU A 134 6.18 -13.00 1.33
N ASP A 135 5.89 -13.90 0.40
CA ASP A 135 6.74 -14.23 -0.74
C ASP A 135 7.04 -12.99 -1.60
N LEU A 136 5.98 -12.26 -1.97
CA LEU A 136 6.10 -11.06 -2.79
C LEU A 136 6.76 -9.91 -2.01
N ALA A 137 6.42 -9.73 -0.74
CA ALA A 137 7.03 -8.70 0.10
C ALA A 137 8.55 -8.88 0.20
N LEU A 138 9.02 -10.13 0.36
CA LEU A 138 10.44 -10.47 0.38
C LEU A 138 11.11 -10.22 -0.96
N GLU A 139 10.49 -10.66 -2.05
CA GLU A 139 11.00 -10.45 -3.41
C GLU A 139 11.19 -8.95 -3.71
N ILE A 140 10.18 -8.12 -3.40
CA ILE A 140 10.25 -6.67 -3.59
C ILE A 140 11.37 -6.07 -2.74
N ALA A 141 11.45 -6.42 -1.45
CA ALA A 141 12.48 -5.90 -0.56
C ALA A 141 13.90 -6.25 -1.02
N GLU A 142 14.12 -7.48 -1.47
CA GLU A 142 15.42 -7.94 -1.97
C GLU A 142 15.83 -7.20 -3.26
N ARG A 143 14.88 -6.98 -4.17
CA ARG A 143 15.12 -6.25 -5.42
C ARG A 143 15.34 -4.74 -5.20
N LEU A 144 14.66 -4.13 -4.23
CA LEU A 144 14.86 -2.73 -3.84
C LEU A 144 16.19 -2.51 -3.09
N GLY A 145 16.71 -3.57 -2.45
CA GLY A 145 17.93 -3.56 -1.67
C GLY A 145 17.80 -2.82 -0.33
N GLU A 146 18.91 -2.74 0.41
CA GLU A 146 18.94 -2.19 1.78
C GLU A 146 18.48 -0.72 1.88
N ARG A 147 18.62 0.06 0.80
CA ARG A 147 18.31 1.49 0.78
C ARG A 147 16.84 1.83 1.01
N VAL A 148 15.92 0.89 0.72
CA VAL A 148 14.49 1.11 1.02
C VAL A 148 14.23 1.28 2.52
N TRP A 149 15.14 0.76 3.35
CA TRP A 149 15.07 0.80 4.80
C TRP A 149 15.85 1.94 5.44
N ASP A 150 16.55 2.75 4.65
CA ASP A 150 17.21 3.94 5.14
C ASP A 150 16.20 4.96 5.66
N ASP A 151 16.64 5.83 6.56
CA ASP A 151 15.85 6.91 7.11
C ASP A 151 15.13 7.74 6.04
N LEU A 152 13.84 7.99 6.25
CA LEU A 152 13.04 8.83 5.36
C LEU A 152 13.41 10.31 5.59
N VAL A 153 14.16 10.87 4.66
CA VAL A 153 14.58 12.28 4.67
C VAL A 153 13.82 13.02 3.59
N LEU A 154 12.91 13.92 3.97
CA LEU A 154 12.09 14.73 3.06
C LEU A 154 12.50 16.20 3.18
N GLU A 155 12.72 16.87 2.04
CA GLU A 155 13.24 18.24 1.99
C GLU A 155 14.56 18.42 2.77
N GLY A 156 15.39 17.37 2.83
CA GLY A 156 16.63 17.35 3.60
C GLY A 156 16.47 17.19 5.12
N VAL A 157 15.26 16.91 5.61
CA VAL A 157 14.97 16.73 7.04
C VAL A 157 14.53 15.30 7.33
N LEU A 158 15.12 14.68 8.37
CA LEU A 158 14.66 13.38 8.88
C LEU A 158 13.19 13.46 9.31
N HIS A 159 12.33 12.67 8.69
CA HIS A 159 10.90 12.70 8.95
C HIS A 159 10.54 11.86 10.19
N ALA A 160 9.56 12.32 10.97
CA ALA A 160 9.05 11.57 12.14
C ALA A 160 8.36 10.24 11.79
N PHE A 161 8.20 9.94 10.50
CA PHE A 161 7.60 8.71 9.99
C PHE A 161 8.64 7.60 9.79
N SER A 162 9.95 7.90 9.82
CA SER A 162 11.02 6.91 9.67
C SER A 162 10.89 5.69 10.59
N PRO A 163 10.48 5.82 11.87
CA PRO A 163 10.31 4.64 12.72
C PRO A 163 9.26 3.64 12.21
N ILE A 164 8.23 4.09 11.49
CA ILE A 164 7.21 3.20 10.92
C ILE A 164 7.82 2.32 9.82
N VAL A 165 8.76 2.85 9.03
CA VAL A 165 9.54 2.08 8.05
C VAL A 165 10.35 0.98 8.75
N GLY A 166 10.98 1.32 9.87
CA GLY A 166 11.70 0.34 10.70
C GLY A 166 10.79 -0.78 11.26
N VAL A 167 9.58 -0.45 11.70
CA VAL A 167 8.59 -1.45 12.17
C VAL A 167 8.18 -2.40 11.04
N CYS A 168 8.05 -1.92 9.80
CA CYS A 168 7.83 -2.78 8.64
C CYS A 168 8.97 -3.75 8.41
N ARG A 169 10.21 -3.25 8.41
CA ARG A 169 11.39 -4.09 8.28
C ARG A 169 11.44 -5.16 9.38
N ALA A 170 11.21 -4.78 10.64
CA ALA A 170 11.17 -5.73 11.76
C ALA A 170 10.10 -6.81 11.57
N ARG A 171 8.90 -6.46 11.07
CA ARG A 171 7.86 -7.44 10.72
C ARG A 171 8.36 -8.40 9.63
N LEU A 172 8.96 -7.88 8.56
CA LEU A 172 9.49 -8.70 7.48
C LEU A 172 10.58 -9.67 7.96
N LEU A 173 11.53 -9.19 8.76
CA LEU A 173 12.59 -10.02 9.39
C LEU A 173 11.98 -11.12 10.28
N THR A 174 10.97 -10.77 11.07
CA THR A 174 10.26 -11.74 11.91
C THR A 174 9.63 -12.85 11.06
N PHE A 175 9.00 -12.49 9.93
CA PHE A 175 8.41 -13.47 9.02
C PHE A 175 9.44 -14.36 8.31
N ARG A 176 10.68 -13.86 8.11
CA ARG A 176 11.82 -14.68 7.64
C ARG A 176 12.35 -15.66 8.70
N GLY A 177 11.92 -15.53 9.96
CA GLY A 177 12.49 -16.26 11.08
C GLY A 177 13.77 -15.62 11.65
N GLU A 178 14.12 -14.42 11.20
CA GLU A 178 15.29 -13.65 11.65
C GLU A 178 14.95 -12.83 12.92
N VAL A 179 14.44 -13.50 13.94
CA VAL A 179 13.86 -12.86 15.15
C VAL A 179 14.88 -11.99 15.89
N ALA A 180 16.13 -12.44 16.01
CA ALA A 180 17.19 -11.65 16.65
C ALA A 180 17.46 -10.33 15.91
N ASP A 181 17.32 -10.31 14.59
CA ASP A 181 17.56 -9.12 13.77
C ASP A 181 16.37 -8.17 13.82
N ALA A 182 15.16 -8.73 13.87
CA ALA A 182 13.95 -7.99 14.17
C ALA A 182 14.03 -7.32 15.56
N ASP A 183 14.47 -8.04 16.60
CA ASP A 183 14.63 -7.50 17.95
C ASP A 183 15.68 -6.39 18.00
N ARG A 184 16.81 -6.56 17.30
CA ARG A 184 17.83 -5.50 17.16
C ARG A 184 17.24 -4.26 16.51
N MET A 185 16.49 -4.42 15.42
CA MET A 185 15.80 -3.32 14.74
C MET A 185 14.78 -2.63 15.65
N LEU A 186 13.96 -3.37 16.39
CA LEU A 186 13.02 -2.76 17.34
C LEU A 186 13.74 -2.03 18.48
N GLY A 187 14.89 -2.55 18.93
CA GLY A 187 15.75 -1.90 19.92
C GLY A 187 16.31 -0.55 19.46
N THR A 188 16.69 -0.41 18.18
CA THR A 188 17.17 0.88 17.64
C THR A 188 16.03 1.91 17.58
N LEU A 189 14.81 1.48 17.26
CA LEU A 189 13.64 2.36 17.22
C LEU A 189 13.26 2.88 18.62
N ALA A 190 13.34 2.05 19.66
CA ALA A 190 13.04 2.46 21.03
C ALA A 190 14.06 3.45 21.61
N GLY A 191 15.32 3.37 21.16
CA GLY A 191 16.38 4.29 21.57
C GLY A 191 16.37 5.63 20.83
N SER A 192 15.72 5.69 19.66
CA SER A 192 15.52 6.93 18.92
C SER A 192 14.40 7.72 19.60
N ALA A 193 14.76 8.58 20.55
CA ALA A 193 13.85 9.62 21.03
C ALA A 193 13.44 10.43 19.80
N LEU A 194 12.20 10.23 19.33
CA LEU A 194 11.62 11.01 18.25
C LEU A 194 11.96 12.48 18.53
N PRO A 195 12.65 13.19 17.62
CA PRO A 195 12.90 14.60 17.82
C PRO A 195 11.54 15.23 18.08
N THR A 196 11.37 15.81 19.29
CA THR A 196 10.15 16.53 19.65
C THR A 196 9.92 17.48 18.51
N VAL A 197 8.85 17.27 17.75
CA VAL A 197 8.57 17.99 16.50
C VAL A 197 8.81 19.45 16.79
N ALA A 198 9.97 19.95 16.35
CA ALA A 198 10.32 21.34 16.51
C ALA A 198 9.41 22.03 15.52
N ARG A 199 8.20 22.36 16.00
CA ARG A 199 7.18 23.12 15.31
C ARG A 199 7.93 24.22 14.56
N ARG A 200 8.06 24.10 13.23
CA ARG A 200 8.88 24.98 12.38
C ARG A 200 8.56 26.43 12.76
N ALA A 201 9.36 27.01 13.64
CA ALA A 201 9.29 28.40 14.05
C ALA A 201 10.35 29.09 13.20
N GLY A 202 9.97 29.44 11.97
CA GLY A 202 10.96 29.96 11.02
C GLY A 202 10.50 30.04 9.58
N SER A 203 9.31 30.56 9.32
CA SER A 203 9.16 31.42 8.14
C SER A 203 8.29 32.60 8.54
N ASP A 204 8.93 33.73 8.87
CA ASP A 204 8.32 35.06 8.96
C ASP A 204 7.84 35.55 7.57
N ARG A 205 7.10 34.71 6.85
CA ARG A 205 6.11 35.19 5.89
C ARG A 205 4.87 35.48 6.70
N ARG A 206 4.63 36.78 6.92
CA ARG A 206 3.40 37.35 7.51
C ARG A 206 2.19 36.41 7.32
N PRO A 207 1.42 36.09 8.36
CA PRO A 207 0.16 35.37 8.22
C PRO A 207 -0.89 36.32 7.60
N GLY A 208 -0.74 36.60 6.31
CA GLY A 208 -1.78 37.16 5.48
C GLY A 208 -2.80 36.07 5.21
N ALA A 209 -3.94 36.16 5.89
CA ALA A 209 -5.08 35.26 5.80
C ALA A 209 -4.81 33.84 6.31
N ARG A 210 -5.32 33.56 7.51
CA ARG A 210 -5.99 32.29 7.79
C ARG A 210 -6.97 32.06 6.63
N GLN A 211 -6.56 31.32 5.61
CA GLN A 211 -7.49 30.68 4.69
C GLN A 211 -8.23 29.67 5.54
N ARG A 212 -9.25 30.18 6.25
CA ARG A 212 -10.39 29.34 6.63
C ARG A 212 -10.73 28.62 5.35
N CYS A 213 -10.70 27.30 5.35
CA CYS A 213 -11.34 26.51 4.31
C CYS A 213 -12.81 26.90 4.33
N ARG A 214 -13.15 27.98 3.62
CA ARG A 214 -14.53 28.39 3.40
C ARG A 214 -15.02 27.33 2.43
N PRO A 215 -16.02 26.51 2.80
CA PRO A 215 -16.68 25.67 1.81
C PRO A 215 -17.22 26.61 0.74
N GLY A 216 -16.66 26.53 -0.46
CA GLY A 216 -17.08 27.35 -1.60
C GLY A 216 -18.54 27.05 -1.89
N ARG A 217 -19.42 28.02 -1.63
CA ARG A 217 -20.78 28.02 -2.19
C ARG A 217 -20.66 28.27 -3.70
N GLY A 218 -20.76 27.18 -4.45
CA GLY A 218 -21.42 27.10 -5.76
C GLY A 218 -20.62 27.53 -6.98
N THR A 219 -20.46 26.58 -7.92
CA THR A 219 -20.97 26.73 -9.29
C THR A 219 -21.10 25.37 -9.97
N ALA A 220 -22.34 25.04 -10.35
CA ALA A 220 -22.78 24.08 -11.37
C ALA A 220 -22.10 22.70 -11.43
N ALA A 221 -22.63 21.77 -10.62
CA ALA A 221 -22.61 20.37 -10.99
C ALA A 221 -23.29 20.19 -12.36
N ARG A 222 -22.54 19.62 -13.30
CA ARG A 222 -22.99 19.14 -14.61
C ARG A 222 -24.23 18.25 -14.40
N PRO A 223 -25.35 18.45 -15.13
CA PRO A 223 -26.56 17.67 -14.89
C PRO A 223 -26.30 16.20 -15.23
N ALA A 224 -26.50 15.34 -14.23
CA ALA A 224 -26.55 13.90 -14.40
C ALA A 224 -27.58 13.56 -15.50
N ARG A 225 -27.12 12.91 -16.56
CA ARG A 225 -28.01 12.34 -17.58
C ARG A 225 -28.88 11.28 -16.91
N ARG A 226 -30.18 11.58 -16.79
CA ARG A 226 -31.23 10.62 -16.45
C ARG A 226 -31.11 9.40 -17.38
N ARG A 227 -30.82 8.23 -16.82
CA ARG A 227 -31.05 6.95 -17.50
C ARG A 227 -32.55 6.64 -17.45
N PRO A 228 -33.21 6.34 -18.57
CA PRO A 228 -34.58 5.84 -18.57
C PRO A 228 -34.62 4.33 -18.32
N GLY A 229 -35.66 3.89 -17.60
CA GLY A 229 -36.30 2.60 -17.84
C GLY A 229 -35.72 1.40 -17.07
N ALA A 230 -36.37 1.08 -15.96
CA ALA A 230 -36.37 -0.24 -15.39
C ALA A 230 -36.92 -1.28 -16.39
N ARG A 231 -36.22 -2.41 -16.53
CA ARG A 231 -36.83 -3.69 -16.90
C ARG A 231 -36.44 -4.70 -15.84
N ALA A 232 -37.43 -5.07 -15.01
CA ALA A 232 -37.31 -6.16 -14.06
C ALA A 232 -37.14 -7.47 -14.83
N VAL A 233 -35.94 -8.05 -14.80
CA VAL A 233 -35.70 -9.42 -15.25
C VAL A 233 -35.90 -10.34 -14.03
N ARG A 234 -36.91 -11.20 -14.11
CA ARG A 234 -37.14 -12.28 -13.15
C ARG A 234 -35.97 -13.26 -13.21
N LEU A 235 -35.29 -13.47 -12.09
CA LEU A 235 -34.34 -14.57 -11.92
C LEU A 235 -35.13 -15.89 -11.78
N PRO A 236 -34.77 -16.96 -12.51
CA PRO A 236 -35.28 -18.30 -12.22
C PRO A 236 -34.69 -18.84 -10.92
N GLY A 237 -35.52 -19.55 -10.16
CA GLY A 237 -35.29 -19.95 -8.78
C GLY A 237 -34.00 -20.74 -8.52
N ARG A 238 -33.26 -20.31 -7.51
CA ARG A 238 -32.23 -21.12 -6.85
C ARG A 238 -32.91 -22.26 -6.09
N ARG A 239 -32.71 -23.50 -6.56
CA ARG A 239 -32.99 -24.70 -5.76
C ARG A 239 -31.97 -24.78 -4.62
N ARG A 240 -32.45 -24.83 -3.38
CA ARG A 240 -31.69 -25.25 -2.20
C ARG A 240 -31.21 -26.71 -2.40
N PRO A 241 -29.94 -27.05 -2.20
CA PRO A 241 -29.56 -28.44 -1.94
C PRO A 241 -29.95 -28.82 -0.50
N PRO A 242 -30.31 -30.09 -0.23
CA PRO A 242 -30.59 -30.55 1.12
C PRO A 242 -29.28 -30.78 1.88
N ALA A 243 -29.22 -30.37 3.15
CA ALA A 243 -28.45 -31.08 4.17
C ALA A 243 -29.33 -32.26 4.65
N PRO A 244 -28.82 -33.49 4.89
CA PRO A 244 -27.93 -33.83 6.03
C PRO A 244 -26.98 -35.02 5.67
N GLY A 245 -26.13 -35.62 6.51
CA GLY A 245 -25.90 -35.60 7.95
C GLY A 245 -24.89 -36.67 8.35
N LEU A 246 -24.49 -36.61 9.62
CA LEU A 246 -23.67 -37.57 10.36
C LEU A 246 -24.12 -39.03 10.16
N ARG A 247 -23.19 -39.92 9.77
CA ARG A 247 -23.23 -41.33 10.17
C ARG A 247 -21.83 -41.85 10.49
N ALA A 248 -21.74 -42.33 11.72
CA ALA A 248 -20.60 -43.00 12.31
C ALA A 248 -20.37 -44.41 11.73
N ASP A 249 -19.09 -44.74 11.59
CA ASP A 249 -18.42 -45.89 12.21
C ASP A 249 -19.16 -47.24 12.26
N ARG A 250 -18.64 -48.25 11.51
CA ARG A 250 -18.20 -49.55 12.07
C ARG A 250 -17.81 -50.56 10.99
N ARG A 251 -16.67 -51.22 11.27
CA ARG A 251 -16.29 -52.63 10.95
C ARG A 251 -15.93 -52.90 9.47
N ARG A 252 -14.86 -53.61 9.12
CA ARG A 252 -14.23 -54.81 9.74
C ARG A 252 -12.81 -55.01 9.19
N ARG A 253 -11.94 -55.51 10.08
CA ARG A 253 -10.66 -56.18 9.84
C ARG A 253 -10.79 -57.39 8.89
N ARG A 254 -9.74 -57.64 8.08
CA ARG A 254 -9.08 -58.95 7.80
C ARG A 254 -7.87 -58.65 6.88
N ALA A 255 -6.64 -58.72 7.38
CA ALA A 255 -5.80 -59.92 7.48
C ALA A 255 -5.38 -60.46 6.10
N GLY A 256 -4.09 -60.34 5.78
CA GLY A 256 -3.49 -60.89 4.57
C GLY A 256 -1.98 -60.64 4.50
N ARG A 257 -1.21 -61.25 5.41
CA ARG A 257 0.23 -61.50 5.24
C ARG A 257 0.43 -62.37 4.00
N ARG A 258 1.41 -62.05 3.15
CA ARG A 258 2.30 -63.05 2.53
C ARG A 258 3.62 -62.41 2.11
N ALA A 259 4.68 -62.90 2.72
CA ALA A 259 6.05 -62.81 2.25
C ALA A 259 6.24 -63.71 1.03
N GLN A 260 7.19 -63.38 0.15
CA GLN A 260 8.30 -64.29 -0.15
C GLN A 260 9.49 -63.56 -0.84
N PRO A 261 10.71 -64.13 -0.70
CA PRO A 261 11.98 -63.55 -1.12
C PRO A 261 12.44 -64.07 -2.50
N GLY A 262 13.38 -63.36 -3.12
CA GLY A 262 14.07 -63.78 -4.34
C GLY A 262 15.57 -63.51 -4.24
N THR A 263 16.33 -64.59 -4.27
CA THR A 263 17.78 -64.74 -4.08
C THR A 263 18.63 -64.38 -5.31
N ALA A 264 19.84 -63.91 -5.01
CA ALA A 264 21.16 -64.25 -5.58
C ALA A 264 21.37 -64.37 -7.10
N GLY A 265 22.37 -63.63 -7.58
CA GLY A 265 23.13 -63.92 -8.80
C GLY A 265 24.52 -63.30 -8.71
N CYS A 266 25.52 -64.12 -8.38
CA CYS A 266 26.95 -63.79 -8.41
C CYS A 266 27.52 -63.95 -9.83
N GLY A 267 28.52 -63.13 -10.15
CA GLY A 267 29.80 -63.62 -10.71
C GLY A 267 30.04 -63.37 -12.20
N GLY A 268 31.24 -62.85 -12.50
CA GLY A 268 31.88 -63.09 -13.79
C GLY A 268 32.90 -62.05 -14.26
N VAL A 269 34.11 -62.12 -13.67
CA VAL A 269 35.46 -61.79 -14.18
C VAL A 269 35.72 -60.37 -14.72
#